data_AF-A0A0F9BLJ0-F1
#
_entry.id   AF-A0A0F9BLJ0-F1
#
_cell.length_a   1.000
_cell.length_b   1.000
_cell.length_c   1.000
_cell.angle_alpha   90.00
_cell.angle_beta   90.00
_cell.angle_gamma   90.00
#
_symmetry.space_group_name_H-M   'P 1'
#
loop_
_entity.id
_entity.type
_entity.pdbx_description
1 polymer ?
#
loop_
_entity_poly.entity_id
_entity_poly.type
_entity_poly.pdbx_seq_one_letter_code
_entity_poly.pdbx_strand_id
1 'polypeptide(L)'
;PGGFGAAKNLSSFAFEGADCSVNPDVEKAIREMVSLGKPVGALCISPVILAKILGDVELTIGQDTGTAEAIEKMGATHTMTSHGEVVVDKKYKVVTTPCYMLDATIDQIGDGASNVIDAVLELT
;
A
#
# COMPACT_ATOMS: atom_id res chain seq x y z
N PRO A 1 -0.49 8.18 1.16
CA PRO A 1 -0.63 8.25 2.64
C PRO A 1 -1.75 7.33 3.15
N GLY A 2 -1.79 7.10 4.47
CA GLY A 2 -2.70 6.16 5.12
C GLY A 2 -4.02 6.74 5.64
N GLY A 3 -4.52 6.14 6.74
CA GLY A 3 -5.72 6.56 7.47
C GLY A 3 -7.00 5.86 7.00
N PHE A 4 -7.99 5.77 7.89
CA PHE A 4 -9.27 5.09 7.62
C PHE A 4 -10.03 5.64 6.40
N GLY A 5 -9.79 6.90 6.02
CA GLY A 5 -10.36 7.48 4.80
C GLY A 5 -9.92 6.74 3.54
N ALA A 6 -8.71 6.15 3.51
CA ALA A 6 -8.27 5.32 2.39
C ALA A 6 -9.15 4.07 2.23
N ALA A 7 -9.54 3.43 3.34
CA ALA A 7 -10.37 2.22 3.34
C ALA A 7 -11.89 2.47 3.31
N LYS A 8 -12.35 3.73 3.48
CA LYS A 8 -13.78 4.09 3.55
C LYS A 8 -14.26 5.03 2.44
N ASN A 9 -13.38 5.92 1.96
CA ASN A 9 -13.72 6.97 1.01
C ASN A 9 -13.03 6.77 -0.35
N LEU A 10 -11.76 6.32 -0.31
CA LEU A 10 -11.00 6.02 -1.53
C LEU A 10 -11.22 4.56 -1.99
N SER A 11 -11.72 3.71 -1.10
CA SER A 11 -12.22 2.37 -1.38
C SER A 11 -13.33 2.02 -0.39
N SER A 12 -14.00 0.88 -0.61
CA SER A 12 -14.93 0.27 0.34
C SER A 12 -14.30 -0.83 1.20
N PHE A 13 -12.96 -0.92 1.26
CA PHE A 13 -12.25 -2.02 1.93
C PHE A 13 -12.67 -2.23 3.39
N ALA A 14 -12.92 -1.16 4.14
CA ALA A 14 -13.34 -1.25 5.54
C ALA A 14 -14.70 -1.96 5.73
N PHE A 15 -15.51 -2.08 4.68
CA PHE A 15 -16.84 -2.67 4.71
C PHE A 15 -16.90 -4.01 3.94
N GLU A 16 -16.16 -4.11 2.84
CA GLU A 16 -16.26 -5.20 1.87
C GLU A 16 -15.00 -6.08 1.79
N GLY A 17 -13.93 -5.72 2.50
CA GLY A 17 -12.67 -6.49 2.50
C GLY A 17 -12.11 -6.71 1.09
N ALA A 18 -11.77 -7.95 0.74
CA ALA A 18 -11.21 -8.29 -0.58
C ALA A 18 -12.19 -8.01 -1.75
N ASP A 19 -13.49 -8.03 -1.49
CA ASP A 19 -14.53 -7.76 -2.50
C ASP A 19 -14.75 -6.26 -2.74
N CYS A 20 -13.97 -5.40 -2.08
CA CYS A 20 -14.14 -3.95 -2.18
C CYS A 20 -14.02 -3.40 -3.61
N SER A 21 -14.59 -2.22 -3.78
CA SER A 21 -14.39 -1.33 -4.92
C SER A 21 -13.44 -0.20 -4.56
N VAL A 22 -12.78 0.36 -5.57
CA VAL A 22 -11.92 1.55 -5.42
C VAL A 22 -12.60 2.72 -6.12
N ASN A 23 -12.42 3.92 -5.57
CA ASN A 23 -12.86 5.15 -6.22
C ASN A 23 -12.28 5.23 -7.66
N PRO A 24 -13.11 5.44 -8.70
CA PRO A 24 -12.66 5.38 -10.09
C PRO A 24 -11.55 6.37 -10.45
N ASP A 25 -11.54 7.56 -9.86
CA ASP A 25 -10.50 8.57 -10.12
C ASP A 25 -9.16 8.15 -9.50
N VAL A 26 -9.19 7.52 -8.33
CA VAL A 26 -8.02 6.94 -7.67
C VAL A 26 -7.47 5.77 -8.49
N GLU A 27 -8.34 4.86 -8.93
CA GLU A 27 -7.95 3.74 -9.77
C GLU A 27 -7.31 4.23 -11.08
N LYS A 28 -7.95 5.18 -11.76
CA LYS A 28 -7.43 5.77 -12.99
C LYS A 28 -6.04 6.39 -12.78
N ALA A 29 -5.87 7.22 -11.75
CA ALA A 29 -4.60 7.88 -11.47
C ALA A 29 -3.47 6.88 -11.21
N ILE A 30 -3.75 5.80 -10.46
CA ILE A 30 -2.76 4.76 -10.16
C ILE A 30 -2.38 4.00 -11.44
N ARG A 31 -3.37 3.58 -12.24
CA ARG A 31 -3.11 2.87 -13.51
C ARG A 31 -2.29 3.73 -14.47
N GLU A 32 -2.60 5.01 -14.59
CA GLU A 32 -1.86 5.95 -15.42
C GLU A 32 -0.39 6.08 -14.95
N MET A 33 -0.15 6.28 -13.66
CA MET A 33 1.22 6.33 -13.10
C MET A 33 2.02 5.06 -13.39
N VAL A 34 1.43 3.89 -13.15
CA VAL A 34 2.07 2.59 -13.39
C VAL A 34 2.34 2.37 -14.89
N SER A 35 1.39 2.69 -15.77
CA SER A 35 1.57 2.57 -17.22
C SER A 35 2.67 3.49 -17.78
N LEU A 36 2.93 4.61 -17.12
CA LEU A 36 4.03 5.52 -17.44
C LEU A 36 5.35 5.12 -16.80
N GLY A 37 5.39 4.00 -16.06
CA GLY A 37 6.58 3.55 -15.34
C GLY A 37 7.02 4.51 -14.24
N LYS A 38 6.07 5.27 -13.65
CA LYS A 38 6.32 6.20 -12.56
C LYS A 38 6.08 5.51 -11.21
N PRO A 39 6.93 5.75 -10.20
CA PRO A 39 6.79 5.10 -8.91
C PRO A 39 5.54 5.55 -8.14
N VAL A 40 5.00 4.65 -7.31
CA VAL A 40 3.82 4.88 -6.47
C VAL A 40 4.13 4.46 -5.03
N GLY A 41 4.00 5.40 -4.09
CA GLY A 41 4.16 5.14 -2.66
C GLY A 41 2.81 4.98 -1.94
N ALA A 42 2.65 3.92 -1.13
CA ALA A 42 1.49 3.73 -0.27
C ALA A 42 1.90 3.40 1.17
N LEU A 43 1.17 3.94 2.14
CA LEU A 43 1.52 3.87 3.56
C LEU A 43 0.32 3.39 4.38
N CYS A 44 0.58 2.67 5.47
CA CYS A 44 -0.45 2.20 6.39
C CYS A 44 -1.46 1.27 5.70
N ILE A 45 -2.77 1.58 5.74
CA ILE A 45 -3.80 0.75 5.12
C ILE A 45 -3.93 0.96 3.59
N SER A 46 -3.40 2.06 3.05
CA SER A 46 -3.55 2.36 1.60
C SER A 46 -2.99 1.32 0.61
N PRO A 47 -2.00 0.45 0.95
CA PRO A 47 -1.57 -0.64 0.07
C PRO A 47 -2.69 -1.61 -0.36
N VAL A 48 -3.78 -1.76 0.40
CA VAL A 48 -4.92 -2.59 -0.02
C VAL A 48 -5.56 -2.10 -1.32
N ILE A 49 -5.49 -0.79 -1.60
CA ILE A 49 -5.96 -0.19 -2.85
C ILE A 49 -5.08 -0.65 -4.02
N LEU A 50 -3.75 -0.68 -3.82
CA LEU A 50 -2.81 -1.15 -4.83
C LEU A 50 -3.00 -2.64 -5.13
N ALA A 51 -3.19 -3.45 -4.08
CA ALA A 51 -3.53 -4.87 -4.22
C ALA A 51 -4.78 -5.06 -5.10
N LYS A 52 -5.86 -4.31 -4.84
CA LYS A 52 -7.10 -4.43 -5.61
C LYS A 52 -6.95 -4.04 -7.08
N ILE A 53 -6.17 -2.99 -7.37
CA ILE A 53 -6.02 -2.45 -8.74
C ILE A 53 -5.06 -3.29 -9.58
N LEU A 54 -3.93 -3.70 -8.98
CA LEU A 54 -2.80 -4.28 -9.70
C LEU A 54 -2.76 -5.80 -9.64
N GLY A 55 -3.38 -6.43 -8.62
CA GLY A 55 -3.31 -7.87 -8.41
C GLY A 55 -1.88 -8.27 -8.05
N ASP A 56 -1.12 -8.82 -9.02
CA ASP A 56 0.23 -9.40 -8.90
C ASP A 56 1.36 -8.40 -8.56
N VAL A 57 1.16 -7.59 -7.52
CA VAL A 57 2.09 -6.63 -6.92
C VAL A 57 2.57 -7.14 -5.55
N GLU A 58 3.85 -6.93 -5.24
CA GLU A 58 4.39 -7.17 -3.91
C GLU A 58 4.28 -5.91 -3.03
N LEU A 59 3.73 -6.05 -1.81
CA LEU A 59 3.55 -4.93 -0.89
C LEU A 59 3.46 -5.38 0.57
N THR A 60 3.44 -4.43 1.49
CA THR A 60 3.25 -4.69 2.93
C THR A 60 2.18 -3.81 3.54
N ILE A 61 1.46 -4.37 4.51
CA ILE A 61 0.69 -3.62 5.51
C ILE A 61 1.20 -3.86 6.93
N GLY A 62 2.33 -4.56 7.09
CA GLY A 62 2.91 -4.93 8.38
C GLY A 62 2.58 -6.36 8.76
N GLN A 63 1.84 -6.56 9.86
CA GLN A 63 1.70 -7.86 10.53
C GLN A 63 0.24 -8.27 10.77
N ASP A 64 -0.75 -7.47 10.33
CA ASP A 64 -2.15 -7.83 10.50
C ASP A 64 -2.54 -8.98 9.56
N THR A 65 -2.77 -10.17 10.12
CA THR A 65 -3.01 -11.39 9.34
C THR A 65 -4.30 -11.30 8.52
N GLY A 66 -5.36 -10.69 9.07
CA GLY A 66 -6.64 -10.55 8.36
C GLY A 66 -6.53 -9.67 7.11
N THR A 67 -5.81 -8.55 7.20
CA THR A 67 -5.56 -7.68 6.05
C THR A 67 -4.60 -8.34 5.05
N ALA A 68 -3.56 -9.05 5.53
CA ALA A 68 -2.65 -9.80 4.66
C ALA A 68 -3.38 -10.87 3.83
N GLU A 69 -4.25 -11.66 4.47
CA GLU A 69 -5.08 -12.66 3.75
C GLU A 69 -6.02 -12.00 2.72
N ALA A 70 -6.58 -10.83 3.03
CA ALA A 70 -7.42 -10.11 2.08
C ALA A 70 -6.61 -9.62 0.88
N ILE A 71 -5.37 -9.16 1.10
CA ILE A 71 -4.42 -8.78 0.05
C ILE A 71 -4.11 -9.97 -0.87
N GLU A 72 -3.80 -11.12 -0.30
CA GLU A 72 -3.54 -12.35 -1.06
C GLU A 72 -4.75 -12.81 -1.87
N LYS A 73 -5.97 -12.70 -1.30
CA LYS A 73 -7.22 -12.98 -2.03
C LYS A 73 -7.45 -12.04 -3.22
N MET A 74 -6.93 -10.82 -3.16
CA MET A 74 -6.97 -9.86 -4.27
C MET A 74 -5.89 -10.14 -5.34
N GLY A 75 -5.04 -11.15 -5.13
CA GLY A 75 -4.00 -11.59 -6.08
C GLY A 75 -2.62 -10.95 -5.87
N ALA A 76 -2.45 -10.16 -4.80
CA ALA A 76 -1.18 -9.54 -4.44
C ALA A 76 -0.35 -10.43 -3.53
N THR A 77 0.95 -10.14 -3.44
CA THR A 77 1.85 -10.80 -2.50
C THR A 77 2.07 -9.89 -1.30
N HIS A 78 1.71 -10.35 -0.10
CA HIS A 78 1.98 -9.63 1.13
C HIS A 78 3.32 -10.06 1.73
N THR A 79 4.24 -9.12 1.88
CA THR A 79 5.52 -9.32 2.59
C THR A 79 5.41 -8.72 3.99
N MET A 80 5.60 -9.53 5.02
CA MET A 80 5.53 -9.07 6.41
C MET A 80 6.71 -8.14 6.73
N THR A 81 6.43 -7.03 7.40
CA THR A 81 7.43 -6.04 7.81
C THR A 81 7.20 -5.52 9.22
N SER A 82 8.21 -4.88 9.78
CA SER A 82 8.22 -4.18 11.07
C SER A 82 8.29 -2.65 10.87
N HIS A 83 8.46 -1.92 11.96
CA HIS A 83 8.59 -0.46 11.96
C HIS A 83 9.76 0.01 11.09
N GLY A 84 9.54 1.09 10.33
CA GLY A 84 10.55 1.70 9.46
C GLY A 84 10.90 0.90 8.19
N GLU A 85 10.49 -0.35 8.08
CA GLU A 85 10.78 -1.19 6.93
C GLU A 85 9.88 -0.85 5.73
N VAL A 86 10.40 -1.11 4.52
CA VAL A 86 9.71 -0.87 3.26
C VAL A 86 9.78 -2.10 2.36
N VAL A 87 8.74 -2.29 1.55
CA VAL A 87 8.71 -3.27 0.45
C VAL A 87 8.69 -2.53 -0.87
N VAL A 88 9.55 -2.95 -1.80
CA VAL A 88 9.70 -2.35 -3.13
C VAL A 88 9.41 -3.40 -4.20
N ASP A 89 8.28 -3.25 -4.88
CA ASP A 89 7.97 -3.99 -6.10
C ASP A 89 8.61 -3.27 -7.29
N LYS A 90 9.61 -3.90 -7.90
CA LYS A 90 10.35 -3.32 -9.05
C LYS A 90 9.58 -3.40 -10.36
N LYS A 91 8.60 -4.30 -10.49
CA LYS A 91 7.81 -4.51 -11.71
C LYS A 91 6.86 -3.34 -11.94
N TYR A 92 6.16 -2.90 -10.89
CA TYR A 92 5.22 -1.79 -10.89
C TYR A 92 5.78 -0.51 -10.26
N LYS A 93 7.02 -0.55 -9.74
CA LYS A 93 7.66 0.56 -9.00
C LYS A 93 6.79 1.01 -7.81
N VAL A 94 6.26 0.05 -7.07
CA VAL A 94 5.44 0.31 -5.89
C VAL A 94 6.31 0.23 -4.65
N VAL A 95 6.16 1.19 -3.75
CA VAL A 95 6.87 1.24 -2.47
C VAL A 95 5.86 1.33 -1.33
N THR A 96 5.97 0.44 -0.34
CA THR A 96 5.00 0.38 0.76
C THR A 96 5.63 0.23 2.14
N THR A 97 4.96 0.75 3.18
CA THR A 97 5.40 0.69 4.58
C THR A 97 4.20 0.66 5.54
N PRO A 98 4.29 -0.01 6.71
CA PRO A 98 3.13 -0.26 7.56
C PRO A 98 2.66 0.91 8.44
N CYS A 99 3.51 1.86 8.84
CA CYS A 99 3.12 3.00 9.70
C CYS A 99 2.20 2.59 10.89
N TYR A 100 1.07 3.29 11.08
CA TYR A 100 0.06 3.03 12.11
C TYR A 100 -0.69 1.68 11.98
N MET A 101 -0.34 0.81 11.03
CA MET A 101 -0.85 -0.58 11.04
C MET A 101 -0.18 -1.42 12.15
N LEU A 102 0.95 -0.94 12.68
CA LEU A 102 1.63 -1.53 13.83
C LEU A 102 1.48 -0.61 15.04
N ASP A 103 1.75 -1.15 16.24
CA ASP A 103 1.86 -0.36 17.47
C ASP A 103 3.14 0.48 17.45
N ALA A 104 3.09 1.61 16.74
CA ALA A 104 4.24 2.40 16.36
C ALA A 104 4.25 3.78 17.04
N THR A 105 5.43 4.25 17.44
CA THR A 105 5.64 5.63 17.87
C THR A 105 5.74 6.57 16.67
N ILE A 106 5.60 7.88 16.90
CA ILE A 106 5.57 8.85 15.80
C ILE A 106 6.91 8.97 15.07
N ASP A 107 8.03 8.76 15.77
CA ASP A 107 9.38 8.69 15.19
C ASP A 107 9.52 7.49 14.26
N GLN A 108 9.10 6.29 14.68
CA GLN A 108 9.08 5.09 13.84
C GLN A 108 8.25 5.25 12.56
N ILE A 109 7.14 6.00 12.65
CA ILE A 109 6.30 6.32 11.51
C ILE A 109 6.97 7.34 10.60
N GLY A 110 7.65 8.33 11.18
CA GLY A 110 8.48 9.28 10.46
C GLY A 110 9.60 8.59 9.66
N ASP A 111 10.27 7.62 10.26
CA ASP A 111 11.29 6.80 9.59
C ASP A 111 10.69 6.02 8.42
N GLY A 112 9.58 5.31 8.63
CA GLY A 112 8.90 4.56 7.55
C GLY A 112 8.44 5.47 6.40
N ALA A 113 7.89 6.65 6.72
CA ALA A 113 7.48 7.61 5.71
C ALA A 113 8.68 8.16 4.92
N SER A 114 9.78 8.47 5.60
CA SER A 114 11.01 8.96 4.95
C SER A 114 11.61 7.89 4.03
N ASN A 115 11.70 6.65 4.51
CA ASN A 115 12.22 5.53 3.73
C ASN A 115 11.38 5.25 2.47
N VAL A 116 10.05 5.40 2.52
CA VAL A 116 9.20 5.31 1.33
C VAL A 116 9.53 6.41 0.33
N ILE A 117 9.71 7.64 0.78
CA ILE A 117 10.04 8.77 -0.11
C ILE A 117 11.40 8.56 -0.75
N ASP A 118 12.42 8.17 0.02
CA ASP A 118 13.77 7.92 -0.48
C ASP A 118 13.75 6.81 -1.56
N ALA A 119 13.10 5.68 -1.28
CA ALA A 119 12.98 4.58 -2.23
C ALA A 119 12.15 4.96 -3.47
N VAL A 120 11.11 5.80 -3.34
CA VAL A 120 10.36 6.34 -4.49
C VAL A 120 11.28 7.19 -5.38
N LEU A 121 12.11 8.04 -4.79
CA LEU A 121 13.04 8.91 -5.52
C LEU A 121 14.14 8.11 -6.24
N GLU A 122 14.61 7.01 -5.67
CA GLU A 122 15.58 6.11 -6.31
C GLU A 122 15.04 5.39 -7.56
N LEU A 123 13.71 5.30 -7.71
CA LEU A 123 13.05 4.64 -8.84
C LEU A 123 12.69 5.59 -10.00
N THR A 124 13.03 6.88 -9.86
CA THR A 124 12.71 7.94 -10.83
C THR A 124 13.67 8.02 -12.01
#